data_AF-A0A848Y9R4-F1
#
_entry.id   AF-A0A848Y9R4-F1
#
_cell.length_a   1.000
_cell.length_b   1.000
_cell.length_c   1.000
_cell.angle_alpha   90.00
_cell.angle_beta   90.00
_cell.angle_gamma   90.00
#
_symmetry.space_group_name_H-M   'P 1'
#
loop_
_entity.id
_entity.type
_entity.pdbx_description
1 polymer ?
#
loop_
_entity_poly.entity_id
_entity_poly.type
_entity_poly.pdbx_seq_one_letter_code
_entity_poly.pdbx_strand_id
1 'polypeptide(L)'
;HYLREVHLQDPIQVSLQLLDYDAKRCHYFQEMHHATEGWLAATSEIMCMHVDMKLKKASPFPDDVLAGIDAMYQAHKTIPRSERVGHVMGIKRK
;
A
#
# COMPACT_ATOMS: atom_id res chain seq x y z
N HIS A 1 7.69 -6.63 -4.02
CA HIS A 1 8.39 -7.23 -5.17
C HIS A 1 9.22 -6.18 -5.88
N TYR A 2 10.48 -6.45 -6.19
CA TYR A 2 11.30 -5.62 -7.07
C TYR A 2 11.37 -6.29 -8.44
N LEU A 3 10.85 -5.64 -9.48
CA LEU A 3 10.62 -6.24 -10.80
C LEU A 3 11.56 -5.68 -11.86
N ARG A 4 11.85 -4.38 -11.80
CA ARG A 4 12.76 -3.70 -12.72
C ARG A 4 13.52 -2.62 -11.98
N GLU A 5 14.80 -2.51 -12.28
CA GLU A 5 15.67 -1.49 -11.73
C GLU A 5 15.25 -0.09 -12.19
N VAL A 6 15.41 0.88 -11.30
CA VAL A 6 15.22 2.31 -11.55
C VAL A 6 16.57 2.99 -11.35
N HIS A 7 16.87 4.00 -12.14
CA HIS A 7 18.13 4.73 -12.11
C HIS A 7 17.97 6.11 -11.47
N LEU A 8 19.10 6.72 -11.16
CA LEU A 8 19.14 8.11 -10.73
C LEU A 8 18.48 8.99 -11.81
N GLN A 9 17.54 9.86 -11.38
CA GLN A 9 16.73 10.75 -12.23
C GLN A 9 15.58 10.11 -13.00
N ASP A 10 15.37 8.79 -12.92
CA ASP A 10 14.16 8.19 -13.49
C ASP A 10 12.92 8.78 -12.82
N PRO A 11 11.95 9.32 -13.58
CA PRO A 11 10.73 9.84 -13.00
C PRO A 11 9.83 8.68 -12.56
N ILE A 12 9.32 8.75 -11.33
CA ILE A 12 8.53 7.67 -10.71
C ILE A 12 7.16 8.19 -10.29
N GLN A 13 6.13 7.38 -10.51
CA GLN A 13 4.80 7.56 -9.95
C GLN A 13 4.45 6.36 -9.07
N VAL A 14 3.98 6.62 -7.85
CA VAL A 14 3.50 5.60 -6.94
C VAL A 14 2.00 5.75 -6.78
N SER A 15 1.26 4.70 -7.10
CA SER A 15 -0.16 4.57 -6.75
C SER A 15 -0.31 3.80 -5.44
N LEU A 16 -1.41 4.06 -4.73
CA LEU A 16 -1.80 3.34 -3.53
C LEU A 16 -3.26 2.94 -3.64
N GLN A 17 -3.54 1.66 -3.38
CA GLN A 17 -4.89 1.15 -3.17
C GLN A 17 -5.03 0.71 -1.71
N LEU A 18 -6.02 1.28 -1.02
CA LEU A 18 -6.41 0.83 0.32
C LEU A 18 -7.24 -0.45 0.16
N LEU A 19 -6.75 -1.55 0.71
CA LEU A 19 -7.33 -2.89 0.55
C LEU A 19 -8.30 -3.25 1.68
N ASP A 20 -8.00 -2.80 2.90
CA ASP A 20 -8.78 -3.01 4.11
C ASP A 20 -8.36 -2.03 5.21
N TYR A 21 -9.20 -1.86 6.23
CA TYR A 21 -8.86 -1.09 7.43
C TYR A 21 -9.69 -1.53 8.64
N ASP A 22 -9.19 -1.23 9.84
CA ASP A 22 -9.97 -1.33 11.07
C ASP A 22 -9.81 -0.07 11.93
N ALA A 23 -10.26 -0.13 13.18
CA ALA A 23 -10.19 1.00 14.11
C ALA A 23 -8.80 1.63 14.25
N LYS A 24 -7.70 0.94 13.93
CA LYS A 24 -6.32 1.42 14.11
C LYS A 24 -5.31 0.95 13.06
N ARG A 25 -5.70 0.13 12.09
CA ARG A 25 -4.80 -0.42 11.05
C ARG A 25 -5.31 -0.09 9.66
N CYS A 26 -4.39 0.11 8.72
CA CYS A 26 -4.69 0.13 7.31
C CYS A 26 -3.85 -0.93 6.59
N HIS A 27 -4.48 -1.68 5.69
CA HIS A 27 -3.83 -2.60 4.77
C HIS A 27 -3.89 -1.99 3.38
N TYR A 28 -2.73 -1.68 2.80
CA TYR A 28 -2.67 -1.07 1.48
C TYR A 28 -1.60 -1.70 0.60
N PHE A 29 -1.83 -1.56 -0.71
CA PHE A 29 -0.94 -2.01 -1.75
C PHE A 29 -0.47 -0.83 -2.58
N GLN A 30 0.81 -0.84 -2.92
CA GLN A 30 1.44 0.21 -3.71
C GLN A 30 2.07 -0.38 -4.96
N GLU A 31 1.94 0.35 -6.06
CA GLU A 31 2.62 0.07 -7.30
C GLU A 31 3.47 1.27 -7.69
N MET A 32 4.74 0.99 -7.95
CA MET A 32 5.72 1.97 -8.39
C MET A 32 5.95 1.80 -9.87
N HIS A 33 5.56 2.79 -10.66
CA HIS A 33 5.73 2.80 -12.10
C HIS A 33 6.71 3.89 -12.52
N HIS A 34 7.46 3.64 -13.59
CA HIS A 34 8.17 4.71 -14.28
C HIS A 34 7.14 5.66 -14.90
N ALA A 35 7.20 6.96 -14.57
CA ALA A 35 6.10 7.88 -14.81
C ALA A 35 5.87 8.22 -16.29
N THR A 36 6.90 8.10 -17.14
CA THR A 36 6.79 8.41 -18.57
C THR A 36 6.60 7.13 -19.41
N GLU A 37 7.47 6.14 -19.22
CA GLU A 37 7.40 4.85 -19.92
C GLU A 37 6.36 3.86 -19.38
N GLY A 38 5.81 4.08 -18.18
CA GLY A 38 4.67 3.33 -17.64
C GLY A 38 4.95 1.92 -17.13
N TRP A 39 6.19 1.42 -17.20
CA TRP A 39 6.50 0.07 -16.72
C TRP A 39 6.54 -0.01 -15.19
N LEU A 40 6.13 -1.17 -14.65
CA LEU A 40 6.09 -1.45 -13.22
C LEU A 40 7.50 -1.79 -12.69
N ALA A 41 8.03 -0.93 -11.82
CA ALA A 41 9.33 -1.09 -11.18
C ALA A 41 9.26 -2.00 -9.96
N ALA A 42 8.28 -1.76 -9.08
CA ALA A 42 8.15 -2.46 -7.83
C ALA A 42 6.71 -2.44 -7.30
N THR A 43 6.40 -3.38 -6.43
CA THR A 43 5.16 -3.38 -5.64
C THR A 43 5.45 -3.57 -4.16
N SER A 44 4.59 -3.05 -3.31
CA SER A 44 4.67 -3.21 -1.86
C SER A 44 3.29 -3.44 -1.26
N GLU A 45 3.15 -4.48 -0.43
CA GLU A 45 1.97 -4.72 0.37
C GLU A 45 2.32 -4.46 1.83
N ILE A 46 1.57 -3.57 2.48
CA ILE A 46 1.91 -3.05 3.80
C ILE A 46 0.67 -3.08 4.71
N MET A 47 0.88 -3.55 5.94
CA MET A 47 -0.03 -3.32 7.06
C MET A 47 0.58 -2.23 7.95
N CYS A 48 -0.07 -1.07 8.04
CA CYS A 48 0.33 0.01 8.94
C CYS A 48 -0.60 0.08 10.15
N MET A 49 -0.12 0.65 11.25
CA MET A 49 -0.87 0.77 12.50
C MET A 49 -0.67 2.15 13.12
N HIS A 50 -1.77 2.78 13.53
CA HIS A 50 -1.77 4.04 14.27
C HIS A 50 -1.26 3.82 15.70
N VAL A 51 -0.41 4.75 16.15
CA VAL A 51 0.23 4.72 17.46
C VAL A 51 0.03 6.08 18.12
N ASP A 52 -0.55 6.06 19.33
CA ASP A 52 -0.54 7.24 20.20
C ASP A 52 0.90 7.50 20.65
N MET A 53 1.45 8.66 20.28
CA MET A 53 2.83 9.02 20.55
C MET A 53 3.11 9.35 22.03
N LYS A 54 2.08 9.72 22.81
CA LYS A 54 2.22 9.94 24.26
C LYS A 54 2.27 8.60 24.99
N LEU A 55 1.37 7.69 24.64
CA LEU A 55 1.29 6.36 25.27
C LEU A 55 2.28 5.35 24.67
N LYS A 56 2.83 5.65 23.49
CA LYS A 56 3.69 4.78 22.67
C LYS A 56 3.06 3.40 22.43
N LYS A 57 1.75 3.40 22.17
CA LYS A 57 0.93 2.18 22.01
C LYS A 57 -0.04 2.34 20.86
N ALA A 58 -0.43 1.21 20.28
CA ALA A 58 -1.47 1.18 19.26
C ALA A 58 -2.79 1.70 19.83
N SER A 59 -3.41 2.64 19.12
CA SER A 59 -4.65 3.31 19.53
C SER A 59 -5.57 3.50 18.33
N PRO A 60 -6.90 3.60 18.55
CA PRO A 60 -7.82 3.94 17.48
C PRO A 60 -7.42 5.22 16.74
N PHE A 61 -7.75 5.30 15.46
CA PHE A 61 -7.68 6.57 14.72
C PHE A 61 -8.61 7.60 15.36
N PRO A 62 -8.26 8.89 15.34
CA PRO A 62 -9.22 9.97 15.56
C PRO A 62 -10.41 9.86 14.60
N ASP A 63 -11.61 10.25 15.04
CA ASP A 63 -12.86 10.06 14.28
C ASP A 63 -12.84 10.72 12.90
N ASP A 64 -12.24 11.91 12.78
CA ASP A 64 -12.08 12.64 11.53
C ASP A 64 -11.14 11.93 10.55
N VAL A 65 -10.05 11.35 11.06
CA VAL A 65 -9.11 10.54 10.28
C VAL A 65 -9.77 9.24 9.82
N LEU A 66 -10.52 8.57 10.72
CA LEU A 66 -11.23 7.34 10.39
C LEU A 66 -12.27 7.57 9.29
N ALA A 67 -13.00 8.69 9.34
CA ALA A 67 -13.94 9.08 8.29
C ALA A 67 -13.24 9.27 6.93
N GLY A 68 -12.04 9.86 6.91
CA GLY A 68 -11.23 9.98 5.69
C GLY A 68 -10.76 8.63 5.14
N ILE A 69 -10.35 7.71 6.03
CA ILE A 69 -9.96 6.35 5.66
C ILE A 69 -11.16 5.59 5.08
N ASP A 70 -12.34 5.69 5.69
CA ASP A 70 -13.55 5.05 5.16
C ASP A 70 -13.90 5.59 3.77
N ALA A 71 -13.91 6.92 3.58
CA ALA A 71 -14.18 7.52 2.28
C ALA A 71 -13.20 7.02 1.20
N MET A 72 -11.91 6.93 1.52
CA MET A 72 -10.90 6.37 0.63
C MET A 72 -11.16 4.89 0.33
N TYR A 73 -11.50 4.09 1.35
CA TYR A 73 -11.83 2.68 1.18
C TYR A 73 -13.05 2.48 0.27
N GLN A 74 -14.12 3.27 0.46
CA GLN A 74 -15.32 3.20 -0.39
C GLN A 74 -15.01 3.53 -1.85
N ALA A 75 -14.07 4.45 -2.12
CA ALA A 75 -13.60 4.74 -3.48
C ALA A 75 -12.70 3.63 -4.04
N HIS A 76 -11.83 3.03 -3.21
CA HIS A 76 -10.86 2.03 -3.64
C HIS A 76 -11.42 0.61 -3.77
N LYS A 77 -12.52 0.27 -3.09
CA LYS A 77 -13.12 -1.07 -3.13
C LYS A 77 -13.60 -1.48 -4.52
N THR A 78 -13.81 -0.52 -5.43
CA THR A 78 -14.23 -0.77 -6.82
C THR A 78 -13.04 -1.00 -7.76
N ILE A 79 -11.82 -0.72 -7.32
CA ILE A 79 -10.60 -0.94 -8.11
C ILE A 79 -10.22 -2.43 -8.02
N PRO A 80 -9.97 -3.12 -9.14
CA PRO A 80 -9.51 -4.51 -9.13
C PRO A 80 -8.24 -4.66 -8.30
N ARG A 81 -8.18 -5.69 -7.45
CA ARG A 81 -6.96 -6.00 -6.68
C ARG A 81 -5.89 -6.56 -7.61
N SER A 82 -4.65 -6.12 -7.43
CA SER A 82 -3.50 -6.67 -8.15
C SER A 82 -3.32 -8.17 -7.81
N GLU A 83 -2.93 -8.97 -8.80
CA GLU A 83 -2.61 -10.40 -8.62
C GLU A 83 -1.44 -10.66 -7.65
N ARG A 84 -0.66 -9.61 -7.37
CA ARG A 84 0.52 -9.65 -6.49
C ARG A 84 0.18 -9.47 -5.00
N VAL A 85 -1.07 -9.13 -4.67
CA VAL A 85 -1.53 -9.04 -3.27
C VAL A 85 -1.50 -10.45 -2.65
N GLY A 86 -0.92 -10.57 -1.47
CA GLY A 86 -0.82 -11.82 -0.71
C GLY A 86 0.20 -12.82 -1.27
N HIS A 87 1.09 -12.40 -2.17
CA HIS A 87 2.07 -13.31 -2.76
C HIS A 87 3.03 -13.89 -1.71
N VAL A 88 3.09 -15.21 -1.62
CA VAL A 88 3.94 -15.92 -0.66
C VAL A 88 5.34 -16.12 -1.23
N MET A 89 6.37 -15.78 -0.45
CA MET A 89 7.76 -16.03 -0.84
C MET A 89 8.13 -17.51 -0.70
N GLY A 90 8.86 -18.03 -1.68
CA GLY A 90 9.42 -19.38 -1.64
C GLY A 90 10.58 -19.52 -2.62
N ILE A 91 11.52 -20.42 -2.31
CA ILE A 91 12.62 -20.75 -3.22
C ILE A 91 12.10 -21.77 -4.23
N LYS A 92 12.06 -21.39 -5.52
CA LYS A 92 11.73 -22.33 -6.59
C LYS A 92 12.81 -23.41 -6.67
N ARG A 93 12.42 -24.66 -6.43
CA ARG A 93 13.29 -25.83 -6.66
C ARG A 93 13.13 -26.27 -8.12
N LYS A 94 14.25 -26.65 -8.74
CA LYS A 94 14.27 -27.27 -10.07
C LYS A 94 13.99 -28.75 -9.96
#